data_AF-A0A2V8U8H2-F1
#
_entry.id   AF-A0A2V8U8H2-F1
#
_cell.length_a   1.000
_cell.length_b   1.000
_cell.length_c   1.000
_cell.angle_alpha   90.00
_cell.angle_beta   90.00
_cell.angle_gamma   90.00
#
_symmetry.space_group_name_H-M   'P 1'
#
loop_
_entity.id
_entity.type
_entity.pdbx_description
1 polymer ?
#
loop_
_entity_poly.entity_id
_entity_poly.type
_entity_poly.pdbx_seq_one_letter_code
_entity_poly.pdbx_strand_id
1 'polypeptide(L)'
;MRMNLGIWSGTMIISARAIARRLWWDLPALRAARPVARFGNMLVFRGTFDVHGRLARNLYSLGIVRAYAEKPDLEAAERLLRESATADPSAFFVHIEIGNIHLKRGSRDAALQAYRRALEHAPDDLTVRRSIQDQILLVSI
;
A
#
# COMPACT_ATOMS: atom_id res chain seq x y z
N MET A 1 -9.42 -9.05 20.98
CA MET A 1 -9.02 -8.23 19.80
C MET A 1 -9.89 -8.64 18.63
N ARG A 2 -10.46 -7.71 17.87
CA ARG A 2 -11.21 -8.00 16.63
C ARG A 2 -10.69 -7.07 15.53
N MET A 3 -10.30 -7.64 14.40
CA MET A 3 -9.91 -6.91 13.20
C MET A 3 -10.84 -7.37 12.08
N ASN A 4 -11.54 -6.43 11.45
CA ASN A 4 -12.36 -6.71 10.28
C ASN A 4 -12.10 -5.60 9.27
N LEU A 5 -11.62 -5.95 8.07
CA LEU A 5 -11.52 -5.05 6.91
C LEU A 5 -10.99 -3.65 7.28
N GLY A 6 -9.74 -3.54 7.70
CA GLY A 6 -9.09 -2.25 8.00
C GLY A 6 -9.60 -1.49 9.23
N ILE A 7 -10.66 -1.97 9.90
CA ILE A 7 -11.11 -1.46 11.21
C ILE A 7 -10.48 -2.29 12.33
N TRP A 8 -9.92 -1.60 13.31
CA TRP A 8 -9.31 -2.22 14.47
C TRP A 8 -9.95 -1.71 15.76
N SER A 9 -10.26 -2.61 16.70
CA SER A 9 -10.80 -2.27 18.03
C SER A 9 -9.97 -2.91 19.16
N GLY A 10 -9.52 -2.09 20.12
CA GLY A 10 -8.78 -2.57 21.30
C GLY A 10 -7.81 -1.54 21.90
N THR A 11 -6.61 -1.99 22.32
CA THR A 11 -5.46 -1.15 22.72
C THR A 11 -4.35 -1.11 21.65
N MET A 12 -4.05 0.08 21.11
CA MET A 12 -3.07 0.26 20.03
C MET A 12 -1.88 1.01 20.58
N ILE A 13 -0.72 0.37 20.47
CA ILE A 13 0.56 0.96 20.83
C ILE A 13 1.29 1.27 19.52
N ILE A 14 1.57 2.55 19.27
CA ILE A 14 2.09 3.02 17.99
C ILE A 14 3.10 4.15 18.18
N SER A 15 4.15 4.15 17.37
CA SER A 15 5.13 5.25 17.37
C SER A 15 4.48 6.55 16.89
N ALA A 16 4.81 7.68 17.51
CA ALA A 16 4.39 9.01 17.07
C ALA A 16 4.77 9.30 15.60
N ARG A 17 5.91 8.77 15.12
CA ARG A 17 6.32 8.87 13.70
C ARG A 17 5.35 8.17 12.75
N ALA A 18 4.65 7.15 13.22
CA ALA A 18 3.77 6.36 12.37
C ALA A 18 2.43 7.07 12.05
N ILE A 19 2.04 8.08 12.83
CA ILE A 19 0.80 8.87 12.60
C ILE A 19 1.07 10.23 11.92
N ALA A 20 2.33 10.50 11.53
CA ALA A 20 2.67 11.67 10.74
C ALA A 20 1.91 11.67 9.41
N ARG A 21 1.56 12.87 8.89
CA ARG A 21 0.90 13.02 7.60
C ARG A 21 1.72 12.37 6.49
N ARG A 22 1.05 11.63 5.63
CA ARG A 22 1.60 10.97 4.46
C ARG A 22 0.63 11.14 3.30
N LEU A 23 1.18 11.11 2.09
CA LEU A 23 0.37 11.16 0.87
C LEU A 23 -0.42 9.86 0.67
N TRP A 24 0.14 8.73 1.11
CA TRP A 24 -0.43 7.38 1.04
C TRP A 24 -0.27 6.69 2.39
N TRP A 25 -1.14 5.73 2.66
CA TRP A 25 -1.14 4.94 3.88
C TRP A 25 -1.20 5.77 5.17
N ASP A 26 -1.92 6.89 5.10
CA ASP A 26 -2.11 7.80 6.22
C ASP A 26 -3.05 7.20 7.28
N LEU A 27 -3.02 7.78 8.48
CA LEU A 27 -3.80 7.34 9.64
C LEU A 27 -4.57 8.51 10.27
N PRO A 28 -5.51 9.14 9.53
CA PRO A 28 -6.21 10.33 10.01
C PRO A 28 -7.00 10.07 11.30
N ALA A 29 -7.61 8.90 11.46
CA ALA A 29 -8.36 8.53 12.66
C ALA A 29 -7.49 8.55 13.92
N LEU A 30 -6.28 8.01 13.86
CA LEU A 30 -5.35 8.02 15.00
C LEU A 30 -4.75 9.40 15.25
N ARG A 31 -4.53 10.20 14.20
CA ARG A 31 -4.03 11.58 14.34
C ARG A 31 -5.07 12.53 14.94
N ALA A 32 -6.36 12.31 14.67
CA ALA A 32 -7.45 13.07 15.26
C ALA A 32 -7.76 12.64 16.70
N ALA A 33 -7.37 11.42 17.10
CA ALA A 33 -7.62 10.89 18.42
C ALA A 33 -6.63 11.39 19.48
N ARG A 34 -7.09 11.43 20.74
CA ARG A 34 -6.22 11.71 21.89
C ARG A 34 -5.68 10.38 22.46
N PRO A 35 -4.35 10.20 22.58
CA PRO A 35 -3.79 9.02 23.22
C PRO A 35 -4.14 8.99 24.71
N VAL A 36 -4.41 7.80 25.24
CA VAL A 36 -4.70 7.57 26.67
C VAL A 36 -3.42 7.49 27.52
N ALA A 37 -2.27 7.22 26.89
CA ALA A 37 -0.96 7.28 27.52
C ALA A 37 0.15 7.56 26.49
N ARG A 38 1.29 8.06 26.97
CA ARG A 38 2.50 8.30 26.16
C ARG A 38 3.75 7.87 26.93
N PHE A 39 4.60 7.09 26.28
CA PHE A 39 5.90 6.67 26.78
C PHE A 39 6.97 7.09 25.77
N GLY A 40 7.55 8.28 25.97
CA GLY A 40 8.46 8.88 24.98
C GLY A 40 7.80 9.01 23.60
N ASN A 41 8.26 8.23 22.63
CA ASN A 41 7.73 8.19 21.27
C ASN A 41 6.60 7.19 21.04
N MET A 42 6.19 6.43 22.06
CA MET A 42 5.08 5.48 21.96
C MET A 42 3.79 6.10 22.46
N LEU A 43 2.76 6.06 21.63
CA LEU A 43 1.40 6.50 21.94
C LEU A 43 0.53 5.27 22.19
N VAL A 44 -0.30 5.33 23.21
CA VAL A 44 -1.29 4.30 23.52
C VAL A 44 -2.68 4.86 23.24
N PHE A 45 -3.43 4.17 22.40
CA PHE A 45 -4.83 4.47 22.10
C PHE A 45 -5.72 3.33 22.60
N ARG A 46 -6.95 3.66 23.00
CA ARG A 46 -8.02 2.68 23.27
C ARG A 46 -9.26 3.12 22.52
N GLY A 47 -9.84 2.22 21.74
CA GLY A 47 -11.02 2.52 20.93
C GLY A 47 -11.07 1.72 19.65
N THR A 48 -11.87 2.22 18.72
CA THR A 48 -12.04 1.67 17.37
C THR A 48 -11.52 2.69 16.37
N PHE A 49 -10.59 2.27 15.50
CA PHE A 49 -9.94 3.14 14.53
C PHE A 49 -9.97 2.53 13.15
N ASP A 50 -10.20 3.39 12.16
CA ASP A 50 -9.84 3.11 10.79
C ASP A 50 -8.31 3.10 10.66
N VAL A 51 -7.77 1.96 10.25
CA VAL A 51 -6.35 1.72 10.02
C VAL A 51 -6.09 1.12 8.64
N HIS A 52 -6.96 1.39 7.66
CA HIS A 52 -6.80 0.94 6.28
C HIS A 52 -5.45 1.31 5.69
N GLY A 53 -4.95 2.53 5.92
CA GLY A 53 -3.62 2.92 5.46
C GLY A 53 -2.50 2.04 6.03
N ARG A 54 -2.59 1.65 7.31
CA ARG A 54 -1.61 0.72 7.92
C ARG A 54 -1.77 -0.70 7.38
N LEU A 55 -3.01 -1.15 7.15
CA LEU A 55 -3.29 -2.45 6.54
C LEU A 55 -2.70 -2.51 5.13
N ALA A 56 -2.98 -1.53 4.28
CA ALA A 56 -2.46 -1.38 2.93
C ALA A 56 -0.92 -1.45 2.93
N ARG A 57 -0.25 -0.61 3.73
CA ARG A 57 1.21 -0.63 3.86
C ARG A 57 1.79 -1.99 4.22
N ASN A 58 1.15 -2.71 5.15
CA ASN A 58 1.62 -4.02 5.59
C ASN A 58 1.44 -5.07 4.49
N LEU A 59 0.28 -5.07 3.82
CA LEU A 59 -0.02 -5.94 2.67
C LEU A 59 0.96 -5.71 1.53
N TYR A 60 1.22 -4.44 1.17
CA TYR A 60 2.24 -4.08 0.20
C TYR A 60 3.62 -4.64 0.59
N SER A 61 4.07 -4.37 1.81
CA SER A 61 5.39 -4.80 2.27
C SER A 61 5.56 -6.32 2.18
N LEU A 62 4.53 -7.08 2.55
CA LEU A 62 4.55 -8.54 2.43
C LEU A 62 4.51 -8.97 0.95
N GLY A 63 3.71 -8.31 0.11
CA GLY A 63 3.65 -8.55 -1.33
C GLY A 63 4.99 -8.39 -2.02
N ILE A 64 5.73 -7.31 -1.71
CA ILE A 64 7.10 -7.08 -2.19
C ILE A 64 8.04 -8.21 -1.77
N VAL A 65 8.03 -8.58 -0.49
CA VAL A 65 8.88 -9.69 0.00
C VAL A 65 8.59 -10.98 -0.77
N ARG A 66 7.33 -11.27 -1.10
CA ARG A 66 6.96 -12.47 -1.88
C ARG A 66 7.37 -12.36 -3.35
N ALA A 67 7.23 -11.18 -3.96
CA ALA A 67 7.55 -10.95 -5.37
C ALA A 67 9.05 -11.03 -5.68
N TYR A 68 9.90 -10.64 -4.71
CA TYR A 68 11.33 -10.48 -4.90
C TYR A 68 12.18 -11.37 -3.97
N ALA A 69 11.59 -12.42 -3.39
CA ALA A 69 12.34 -13.45 -2.68
C ALA A 69 13.28 -14.22 -3.61
N GLU A 70 14.26 -14.95 -3.05
CA GLU A 70 15.10 -15.88 -3.81
C GLU A 70 14.28 -16.90 -4.62
N LYS A 71 13.15 -17.33 -4.04
CA LYS A 71 12.12 -18.15 -4.70
C LYS A 71 10.80 -17.37 -4.68
N PRO A 72 10.52 -16.56 -5.72
CA PRO A 72 9.32 -15.73 -5.76
C PRO A 72 8.04 -16.55 -5.74
N ASP A 73 7.09 -16.12 -4.91
CA ASP A 73 5.69 -16.59 -4.94
C ASP A 73 4.84 -15.46 -5.52
N LEU A 74 4.76 -15.43 -6.85
CA LEU A 74 4.10 -14.36 -7.58
C LEU A 74 2.59 -14.36 -7.34
N GLU A 75 2.00 -15.52 -7.07
CA GLU A 75 0.55 -15.69 -6.83
C GLU A 75 0.17 -15.06 -5.49
N ALA A 76 0.93 -15.37 -4.44
CA ALA A 76 0.75 -14.73 -3.15
C ALA A 76 1.06 -13.23 -3.22
N ALA A 77 2.11 -12.84 -3.94
CA ALA A 77 2.48 -11.44 -4.09
C ALA A 77 1.36 -10.60 -4.74
N GLU A 78 0.82 -11.08 -5.86
CA GLU A 78 -0.27 -10.40 -6.56
C GLU A 78 -1.51 -10.28 -5.68
N ARG A 79 -1.90 -11.36 -4.98
CA ARG A 79 -3.06 -11.34 -4.07
C ARG A 79 -2.89 -10.28 -3.00
N LEU A 80 -1.73 -10.23 -2.35
CA LEU A 80 -1.42 -9.25 -1.31
C LEU A 80 -1.42 -7.81 -1.83
N LEU A 81 -0.87 -7.58 -3.03
CA LEU A 81 -0.85 -6.26 -3.64
C LEU A 81 -2.26 -5.81 -4.06
N ARG A 82 -3.11 -6.72 -4.55
CA ARG A 82 -4.51 -6.42 -4.83
C ARG A 82 -5.27 -6.06 -3.56
N GLU A 83 -5.09 -6.79 -2.47
CA GLU A 83 -5.67 -6.43 -1.17
C GLU A 83 -5.13 -5.08 -0.66
N SER A 84 -3.85 -4.79 -0.89
CA SER A 84 -3.25 -3.48 -0.57
C SER A 84 -3.91 -2.35 -1.36
N ALA A 85 -4.12 -2.53 -2.66
CA ALA A 85 -4.77 -1.55 -3.52
C ALA A 85 -6.24 -1.33 -3.13
N THR A 86 -6.93 -2.38 -2.68
CA THR A 86 -8.29 -2.24 -2.13
C THR A 86 -8.29 -1.42 -0.83
N ALA A 87 -7.29 -1.61 0.03
CA ALA A 87 -7.20 -0.89 1.30
C ALA A 87 -6.75 0.57 1.14
N ASP A 88 -5.94 0.89 0.13
CA ASP A 88 -5.61 2.27 -0.26
C ASP A 88 -5.48 2.38 -1.79
N PRO A 89 -6.56 2.77 -2.49
CA PRO A 89 -6.55 2.91 -3.95
C PRO A 89 -5.64 4.03 -4.46
N SER A 90 -5.32 5.02 -3.62
CA SER A 90 -4.51 6.17 -4.02
C SER A 90 -3.01 5.86 -4.14
N ALA A 91 -2.56 4.73 -3.59
CA ALA A 91 -1.18 4.30 -3.61
C ALA A 91 -0.79 3.75 -5.01
N PHE A 92 -0.65 4.64 -6.00
CA PHE A 92 -0.42 4.30 -7.41
C PHE A 92 0.69 3.28 -7.66
N PHE A 93 1.77 3.34 -6.86
CA PHE A 93 2.93 2.47 -6.98
C PHE A 93 2.58 1.00 -6.69
N VAL A 94 1.49 0.70 -5.97
CA VAL A 94 0.99 -0.67 -5.79
C VAL A 94 0.60 -1.28 -7.15
N HIS A 95 -0.01 -0.49 -8.04
CA HIS A 95 -0.37 -0.94 -9.38
C HIS A 95 0.84 -1.11 -10.30
N ILE A 96 1.93 -0.35 -10.09
CA ILE A 96 3.20 -0.60 -10.79
C ILE A 96 3.71 -2.00 -10.44
N GLU A 97 3.69 -2.38 -9.16
CA GLU A 97 4.19 -3.69 -8.73
C GLU A 97 3.32 -4.85 -9.21
N ILE A 98 2.00 -4.67 -9.27
CA ILE A 98 1.09 -5.62 -9.94
C ILE A 98 1.48 -5.78 -11.42
N GLY A 99 1.77 -4.68 -12.11
CA GLY A 99 2.24 -4.71 -13.49
C GLY A 99 3.55 -5.47 -13.66
N ASN A 100 4.52 -5.23 -12.77
CA ASN A 100 5.82 -5.91 -12.75
C ASN A 100 5.66 -7.43 -12.56
N ILE A 101 4.72 -7.86 -11.70
CA ILE A 101 4.42 -9.28 -11.50
C ILE A 101 3.83 -9.89 -12.77
N HIS A 102 2.87 -9.22 -13.41
CA HIS A 102 2.31 -9.71 -14.67
C HIS A 102 3.37 -9.79 -15.78
N LEU A 103 4.27 -8.82 -15.84
CA LEU A 103 5.41 -8.85 -16.74
C LEU A 103 6.33 -10.05 -16.51
N LYS A 104 6.69 -10.33 -15.25
CA LYS A 104 7.50 -11.51 -14.88
C LYS A 104 6.85 -12.83 -15.29
N ARG A 105 5.51 -12.88 -15.36
CA ARG A 105 4.75 -14.03 -15.85
C ARG A 105 4.48 -14.02 -17.36
N GLY A 106 5.01 -13.04 -18.11
CA GLY A 106 4.80 -12.92 -19.55
C GLY A 106 3.42 -12.38 -19.96
N SER A 107 2.60 -11.93 -19.00
CA SER A 107 1.26 -11.39 -19.27
C SER A 107 1.30 -9.89 -19.56
N ARG A 108 1.76 -9.51 -20.75
CA ARG A 108 1.94 -8.09 -21.15
C ARG A 108 0.65 -7.26 -21.08
N ASP A 109 -0.48 -7.80 -21.55
CA ASP A 109 -1.76 -7.08 -21.50
C ASP A 109 -2.20 -6.75 -20.08
N ALA A 110 -2.03 -7.69 -19.15
CA ALA A 110 -2.35 -7.48 -17.75
C ALA A 110 -1.40 -6.45 -17.10
N ALA A 111 -0.12 -6.46 -17.49
CA ALA A 111 0.84 -5.47 -17.04
C ALA A 111 0.47 -4.05 -17.53
N LEU A 112 0.13 -3.93 -18.81
CA LEU A 112 -0.32 -2.67 -19.41
C LEU A 112 -1.55 -2.10 -18.70
N GLN A 113 -2.54 -2.93 -18.38
CA GLN A 113 -3.72 -2.51 -17.61
C GLN A 113 -3.34 -2.02 -16.21
N ALA A 114 -2.41 -2.70 -15.54
CA ALA A 114 -1.96 -2.30 -14.21
C ALA A 114 -1.20 -0.96 -14.24
N TYR A 115 -0.29 -0.75 -15.19
CA TYR A 115 0.42 0.53 -15.30
C TYR A 115 -0.52 1.70 -15.66
N ARG A 116 -1.57 1.46 -16.47
CA ARG A 116 -2.60 2.47 -16.73
C ARG A 116 -3.35 2.86 -15.45
N ARG A 117 -3.73 1.89 -14.60
CA ARG A 117 -4.31 2.18 -13.27
C ARG A 117 -3.35 2.97 -12.37
N ALA A 118 -2.05 2.70 -12.45
CA ALA A 118 -1.07 3.51 -11.73
C ALA A 118 -1.11 4.99 -12.19
N LEU A 119 -1.24 5.26 -13.49
CA LEU A 119 -1.36 6.64 -13.98
C LEU A 119 -2.61 7.36 -13.48
N GLU A 120 -3.74 6.66 -13.33
CA GLU A 120 -5.00 7.25 -12.84
C GLU A 120 -4.87 7.88 -11.45
N HIS A 121 -4.00 7.31 -10.60
CA HIS A 121 -3.76 7.76 -9.23
C HIS A 121 -2.40 8.46 -9.04
N ALA A 122 -1.62 8.62 -10.10
CA ALA A 122 -0.32 9.25 -10.02
C ALA A 122 -0.45 10.73 -9.59
N PRO A 123 0.40 11.20 -8.67
CA PRO A 123 0.45 12.63 -8.34
C PRO A 123 0.72 13.46 -9.60
N ASP A 124 0.38 14.75 -9.55
CA ASP A 124 0.74 15.71 -10.61
C ASP A 124 2.22 16.11 -10.51
N ASP A 125 3.07 15.08 -10.59
CA ASP A 125 4.51 15.18 -10.62
C ASP A 125 4.99 14.60 -11.95
N LEU A 126 5.63 15.43 -12.77
CA LEU A 126 6.05 15.03 -14.12
C LEU A 126 7.04 13.87 -14.11
N THR A 127 7.90 13.79 -13.09
CA THR A 127 8.90 12.71 -12.98
C THR A 127 8.22 11.38 -12.69
N VAL A 128 7.28 11.36 -11.74
CA VAL A 128 6.49 10.16 -11.42
C VAL A 128 5.62 9.73 -12.60
N ARG A 129 4.95 10.66 -13.27
CA ARG A 129 4.11 10.32 -14.42
C ARG A 129 4.93 9.75 -15.58
N ARG A 130 6.10 10.34 -15.85
CA ARG A 130 7.04 9.83 -16.87
C ARG A 130 7.54 8.42 -16.54
N SER A 131 7.91 8.15 -15.29
CA SER A 131 8.41 6.82 -14.93
C SER A 131 7.36 5.72 -15.14
N ILE A 132 6.07 6.02 -14.94
CA ILE A 132 4.98 5.06 -15.24
C ILE A 132 4.75 4.94 -16.75
N GLN A 133 4.81 6.05 -17.50
CA GLN A 133 4.72 6.03 -18.95
C GLN A 133 5.84 5.20 -19.59
N ASP A 134 7.05 5.26 -19.06
CA ASP A 134 8.18 4.44 -19.51
C ASP A 134 7.89 2.95 -19.34
N GLN A 135 7.25 2.55 -18.22
CA GLN A 135 6.81 1.16 -18.04
C GLN A 135 5.76 0.75 -19.08
N ILE A 136 4.81 1.64 -19.39
CA ILE A 136 3.79 1.39 -20.42
C ILE A 136 4.42 1.18 -21.80
N LEU A 137 5.39 2.03 -22.16
CA LEU A 137 6.09 1.93 -23.44
C LEU A 137 6.86 0.60 -23.53
N LEU A 138 7.51 0.17 -22.44
CA LEU A 138 8.26 -1.08 -22.38
C LEU A 138 7.39 -2.33 -22.69
N VAL A 139 6.11 -2.34 -22.30
CA VAL A 139 5.19 -3.47 -22.56
C VAL A 139 4.41 -3.37 -23.87
N SER A 140 4.42 -2.20 -24.51
CA SER A 140 3.62 -1.96 -25.72
C SER A 140 4.31 -2.39 -27.03
N ILE A 141 5.53 -2.93 -26.94
CA ILE A 141 6.38 -3.37 -28.07
C ILE A 141 6.52 -4.89 -28.03
#